data_AF-A0A937FAD7-F1
#
_entry.id   AF-A0A937FAD7-F1
#
_cell.length_a   1.000
_cell.length_b   1.000
_cell.length_c   1.000
_cell.angle_alpha   90.00
_cell.angle_beta   90.00
_cell.angle_gamma   90.00
#
_symmetry.space_group_name_H-M   'P 1'
#
loop_
_entity.id
_entity.type
_entity.pdbx_description
1 polymer ?
#
loop_
_entity_poly.entity_id
_entity_poly.type
_entity_poly.pdbx_seq_one_letter_code
_entity_poly.pdbx_strand_id
1 'polypeptide(L)'
;MKILIYIGVGLIILIVIAMIPFIILKFGMDFMLLFSVSEKKAKAELEKVIKDEYNNAWVITDVSRHYNEGNMNPNMFYYELESVDNPEVEFIFYWDAKKKTPKKSYDGQEYTLATQYQKALEAYRRRKDLQTVLGPDVKIGEITYWTINLELNHEPMATEIRELTVKTAQIFQPHIGDYTSSMKIKFISPQEPNGLFRTPITATTPKKDVYIDFNGHASDGRLAKVREQALIQLKKKLSTEHPDYNIEPYLRYHWLNQNNVNKLYAGFEVSRPTIEGDDRPATQELKGIMLCHLDLASASVTYSEFIPCDKDNINATLDSINDNIPEIYIKEENKH
;
A
#
# COMPACT_ATOMS: atom_id res chain seq x y z
N MET A 1 0.67 -45.95 32.10
CA MET A 1 -0.72 -45.46 32.00
C MET A 1 -1.04 -44.35 33.01
N LYS A 2 -0.85 -44.54 34.34
CA LYS A 2 -1.14 -43.50 35.35
C LYS A 2 -0.33 -42.20 35.18
N ILE A 3 0.96 -42.28 34.83
CA ILE A 3 1.83 -41.10 34.63
C ILE A 3 1.34 -40.21 33.47
N LEU A 4 0.89 -40.81 32.36
CA LEU A 4 0.30 -40.08 31.23
C LEU A 4 -1.00 -39.34 31.61
N ILE A 5 -1.80 -39.92 32.50
CA ILE A 5 -3.02 -39.29 33.02
C ILE A 5 -2.66 -38.06 33.88
N TYR A 6 -1.67 -38.16 34.77
CA TYR A 6 -1.23 -37.02 35.58
C TYR A 6 -0.62 -35.88 34.76
N ILE A 7 0.16 -36.21 33.72
CA ILE A 7 0.70 -35.21 32.78
C ILE A 7 -0.45 -34.52 32.03
N GLY A 8 -1.43 -35.28 31.53
CA GLY A 8 -2.59 -34.72 30.84
C GLY A 8 -3.45 -33.80 31.72
N VAL A 9 -3.71 -34.21 32.97
CA VAL A 9 -4.45 -33.39 33.95
C VAL A 9 -3.67 -32.12 34.32
N GLY A 10 -2.35 -32.22 34.53
CA GLY A 10 -1.50 -31.06 34.80
C GLY A 10 -1.51 -30.05 33.65
N LEU A 11 -1.47 -30.52 32.41
CA LEU A 11 -1.53 -29.67 31.21
C LEU A 11 -2.87 -28.94 31.07
N ILE A 12 -3.99 -29.63 31.35
CA ILE A 12 -5.33 -29.02 31.35
C ILE A 12 -5.44 -27.93 32.41
N ILE A 13 -4.95 -28.18 33.63
CA ILE A 13 -4.98 -27.18 34.71
C ILE A 13 -4.15 -25.95 34.32
N LEU A 14 -2.98 -26.16 33.70
CA LEU A 14 -2.10 -25.07 33.28
C LEU A 14 -2.72 -24.24 32.16
N ILE A 15 -3.43 -24.87 31.20
CA ILE A 15 -4.21 -24.18 30.17
C ILE A 15 -5.35 -23.36 30.80
N VAL A 16 -6.10 -23.93 31.74
CA VAL A 16 -7.21 -23.23 32.41
C VAL A 16 -6.67 -22.00 33.16
N ILE A 17 -5.59 -22.15 33.92
CA ILE A 17 -4.95 -21.03 34.64
C ILE A 17 -4.47 -19.96 33.65
N ALA A 18 -3.87 -20.35 32.53
CA ALA A 18 -3.43 -19.41 31.49
C ALA A 18 -4.60 -18.68 30.80
N MET A 19 -5.81 -19.25 30.77
CA MET A 19 -7.00 -18.60 30.20
C MET A 19 -7.71 -17.64 31.18
N ILE A 20 -7.49 -17.76 32.49
CA ILE A 20 -8.16 -16.90 33.49
C ILE A 20 -7.94 -15.40 33.23
N PRO A 21 -6.72 -14.90 32.93
CA PRO A 21 -6.50 -13.49 32.60
C PRO A 21 -7.31 -13.03 31.38
N PHE A 22 -7.41 -13.85 30.33
CA PHE A 22 -8.19 -13.53 29.13
C PHE A 22 -9.69 -13.46 29.43
N ILE A 23 -10.18 -14.38 30.27
CA ILE A 23 -11.59 -14.39 30.70
C ILE A 23 -11.90 -13.16 31.54
N ILE A 24 -11.06 -12.81 32.52
CA ILE A 24 -11.22 -11.61 33.36
C ILE A 24 -11.18 -10.34 32.49
N LEU A 25 -10.26 -10.26 31.53
CA LEU A 25 -10.14 -9.12 30.62
C LEU A 25 -11.40 -8.99 29.75
N LYS A 26 -11.89 -10.10 29.17
CA LYS A 26 -13.13 -10.11 28.38
C LYS A 26 -14.34 -9.68 29.21
N PHE A 27 -14.55 -10.26 30.39
CA PHE A 27 -15.65 -9.87 31.27
C PHE A 27 -15.53 -8.42 31.75
N GLY A 28 -14.31 -7.93 32.01
CA GLY A 28 -14.08 -6.53 32.36
C GLY A 28 -14.46 -5.57 31.23
N MET A 29 -14.13 -5.92 29.98
CA MET A 29 -14.54 -5.17 28.80
C MET A 29 -16.06 -5.18 28.60
N ASP A 30 -16.70 -6.34 28.72
CA ASP A 30 -18.16 -6.49 28.61
C ASP A 30 -18.90 -5.74 29.72
N PHE A 31 -18.36 -5.74 30.96
CA PHE A 31 -18.92 -4.99 32.08
C PHE A 31 -18.82 -3.47 31.87
N MET A 32 -17.73 -2.98 31.28
CA MET A 32 -17.60 -1.55 30.93
C MET A 32 -18.64 -1.09 29.89
N LEU A 33 -19.07 -1.99 28.99
CA LEU A 33 -20.12 -1.69 28.01
C LEU A 33 -21.50 -1.49 28.65
N LEU A 34 -21.79 -2.13 29.79
CA LEU A 34 -23.08 -1.96 30.51
C LEU A 34 -23.30 -0.53 31.03
N PHE A 35 -22.22 0.19 31.32
CA PHE A 35 -22.27 1.60 31.77
C PHE A 35 -22.02 2.61 30.64
N SER A 36 -21.96 2.13 29.40
CA SER A 36 -21.71 2.98 28.24
C SER A 36 -22.99 3.63 27.71
N VAL A 37 -22.85 4.78 27.06
CA VAL A 37 -23.94 5.41 26.32
C VAL A 37 -24.35 4.46 25.18
N SER A 38 -25.65 4.24 24.97
CA SER A 38 -26.15 3.44 23.85
C SER A 38 -25.99 4.20 22.53
N GLU A 39 -25.84 3.48 21.43
CA GLU A 39 -25.70 4.06 20.09
C GLU A 39 -26.87 4.97 19.72
N LYS A 40 -28.11 4.53 19.98
CA LYS A 40 -29.32 5.35 19.77
C LYS A 40 -29.26 6.68 20.53
N LYS A 41 -28.78 6.65 21.78
CA LYS A 41 -28.66 7.87 22.58
C LYS A 41 -27.53 8.76 22.06
N ALA A 42 -26.39 8.18 21.72
CA ALA A 42 -25.25 8.90 21.14
C ALA A 42 -25.63 9.57 19.81
N LYS A 43 -26.38 8.89 18.94
CA LYS A 43 -26.93 9.44 17.70
C LYS A 43 -27.84 10.64 17.97
N ALA A 44 -28.85 10.46 18.82
CA ALA A 44 -29.81 11.54 19.15
C ALA A 44 -29.13 12.77 19.77
N GLU A 45 -28.07 12.57 20.57
CA GLU A 45 -27.30 13.67 21.14
C GLU A 45 -26.51 14.43 20.07
N LEU A 46 -25.86 13.74 19.12
CA LEU A 46 -25.16 14.41 18.03
C LEU A 46 -26.13 15.09 17.05
N GLU A 47 -27.26 14.46 16.72
CA GLU A 47 -28.33 15.08 15.91
C GLU A 47 -28.80 16.40 16.53
N LYS A 48 -28.94 16.44 17.87
CA LYS A 48 -29.29 17.66 18.58
C LYS A 48 -28.21 18.73 18.42
N VAL A 49 -26.93 18.40 18.56
CA VAL A 49 -25.82 19.34 18.34
C VAL A 49 -25.85 19.89 16.91
N ILE A 50 -26.01 19.02 15.91
CA ILE A 50 -26.09 19.41 14.49
C ILE A 50 -27.29 20.35 14.25
N LYS A 51 -28.44 20.08 14.88
CA LYS A 51 -29.62 20.93 14.79
C LYS A 51 -29.41 22.29 15.45
N ASP A 52 -28.93 22.29 16.68
CA ASP A 52 -28.88 23.48 17.54
C ASP A 52 -27.74 24.43 17.10
N GLU A 53 -26.59 23.90 16.69
CA GLU A 53 -25.40 24.69 16.34
C GLU A 53 -25.23 24.89 14.82
N TYR A 54 -25.73 23.97 14.00
CA TYR A 54 -25.47 23.92 12.56
C TYR A 54 -26.74 23.89 11.70
N ASN A 55 -27.92 24.11 12.29
CA ASN A 55 -29.20 24.19 11.60
C ASN A 55 -29.48 23.00 10.65
N ASN A 56 -29.09 21.79 11.05
CA ASN A 56 -29.21 20.57 10.25
C ASN A 56 -28.41 20.59 8.93
N ALA A 57 -27.23 21.22 8.90
CA ALA A 57 -26.35 21.22 7.72
C ALA A 57 -25.90 19.82 7.26
N TRP A 58 -25.98 18.82 8.15
CA TRP A 58 -25.52 17.45 7.89
C TRP A 58 -26.51 16.40 8.41
N VAL A 59 -26.50 15.23 7.78
CA VAL A 59 -27.28 14.05 8.17
C VAL A 59 -26.33 12.94 8.59
N ILE A 60 -26.65 12.24 9.67
CA ILE A 60 -25.88 11.06 10.12
C ILE A 60 -26.34 9.84 9.31
N THR A 61 -25.45 9.33 8.46
CA THR A 61 -25.70 8.17 7.59
C THR A 61 -25.38 6.86 8.31
N ASP A 62 -24.26 6.82 9.05
CA ASP A 62 -23.87 5.68 9.88
C ASP A 62 -23.40 6.11 11.28
N VAL A 63 -23.58 5.21 12.24
CA VAL A 63 -23.06 5.36 13.60
C VAL A 63 -22.65 4.00 14.13
N SER A 64 -21.44 3.93 14.68
CA SER A 64 -20.96 2.72 15.33
C SER A 64 -20.06 3.04 16.51
N ARG A 65 -19.99 2.12 17.48
CA ARG A 65 -19.11 2.30 18.63
C ARG A 65 -17.65 2.09 18.23
N HIS A 66 -16.81 3.09 18.47
CA HIS A 66 -15.38 3.01 18.20
C HIS A 66 -14.60 2.56 19.44
N TYR A 67 -14.82 1.32 19.88
CA TYR A 67 -14.16 0.73 21.05
C TYR A 67 -13.18 -0.36 20.60
N ASN A 68 -11.88 -0.07 20.65
CA ASN A 68 -10.80 -0.99 20.31
C ASN A 68 -9.64 -0.88 21.31
N GLU A 69 -8.64 -1.75 21.17
CA GLU A 69 -7.44 -1.80 22.03
C GLU A 69 -6.70 -0.46 22.12
N GLY A 70 -6.76 0.37 21.07
CA GLY A 70 -6.11 1.67 21.04
C GLY A 70 -6.90 2.81 21.68
N ASN A 71 -8.22 2.71 21.79
CA ASN A 71 -9.07 3.78 22.28
C ASN A 71 -9.63 3.53 23.69
N MET A 72 -9.92 2.28 24.08
CA MET A 72 -10.42 1.85 25.41
C MET A 72 -11.53 2.72 26.06
N ASN A 73 -12.12 3.66 25.33
CA ASN A 73 -13.20 4.52 25.78
C ASN A 73 -14.51 3.93 25.25
N PRO A 74 -15.31 3.26 26.09
CA PRO A 74 -16.53 2.62 25.64
C PRO A 74 -17.56 3.66 25.16
N ASN A 75 -17.39 4.96 25.41
CA ASN A 75 -18.31 6.02 24.98
C ASN A 75 -17.84 6.77 23.71
N MET A 76 -16.77 6.32 23.06
CA MET A 76 -16.38 6.87 21.77
C MET A 76 -17.22 6.27 20.66
N PHE A 77 -17.78 7.13 19.82
CA PHE A 77 -18.53 6.74 18.64
C PHE A 77 -17.88 7.30 17.38
N TYR A 78 -17.97 6.50 16.33
CA TYR A 78 -17.70 6.85 14.95
C TYR A 78 -19.03 7.26 14.31
N TYR A 79 -19.00 8.34 13.54
CA TYR A 79 -20.13 8.81 12.76
C TYR A 79 -19.69 9.08 11.34
N GLU A 80 -20.50 8.64 10.38
CA GLU A 80 -20.47 9.12 9.01
C GLU A 80 -21.56 10.17 8.84
N LEU A 81 -21.17 11.31 8.26
CA LEU A 81 -22.07 12.42 8.03
C LEU A 81 -22.02 12.83 6.56
N GLU A 82 -23.18 13.17 6.02
CA GLU A 82 -23.37 13.68 4.67
C GLU A 82 -23.87 15.12 4.72
N SER A 83 -23.39 15.98 3.82
CA SER A 83 -23.89 17.34 3.68
C SER A 83 -25.23 17.41 2.96
N VAL A 84 -26.19 18.11 3.56
CA VAL A 84 -27.52 18.32 2.96
C VAL A 84 -27.43 19.10 1.65
N ASP A 85 -26.58 20.14 1.62
CA ASP A 85 -26.42 20.98 0.42
C ASP A 85 -25.53 20.31 -0.65
N ASN A 86 -24.65 19.39 -0.25
CA ASN A 86 -23.75 18.67 -1.15
C ASN A 86 -23.68 17.19 -0.76
N PRO A 87 -24.65 16.35 -1.17
CA PRO A 87 -24.71 14.93 -0.81
C PRO A 87 -23.47 14.11 -1.17
N GLU A 88 -22.67 14.55 -2.15
CA GLU A 88 -21.40 13.90 -2.50
C GLU A 88 -20.26 14.19 -1.49
N VAL A 89 -20.47 15.06 -0.51
CA VAL A 89 -19.50 15.42 0.53
C VAL A 89 -19.84 14.68 1.82
N GLU A 90 -19.12 13.59 2.03
CA GLU A 90 -19.19 12.77 3.23
C GLU A 90 -17.95 13.00 4.12
N PHE A 91 -18.14 12.94 5.44
CA PHE A 91 -17.03 13.07 6.38
C PHE A 91 -17.23 12.24 7.64
N ILE A 92 -16.11 11.88 8.24
CA ILE A 92 -16.05 11.07 9.46
C ILE A 92 -15.86 11.99 10.66
N PHE A 93 -16.59 11.69 11.74
CA PHE A 93 -16.43 12.38 13.01
C PHE A 93 -16.39 11.41 14.19
N TYR A 94 -15.40 11.58 15.06
CA TYR A 94 -15.30 10.83 16.31
C TYR A 94 -15.73 11.68 17.50
N TRP A 95 -16.66 11.16 18.31
CA TRP A 95 -17.26 11.89 19.42
C TRP A 95 -17.37 11.03 20.67
N ASP A 96 -16.95 11.60 21.81
CA ASP A 96 -17.17 11.01 23.12
C ASP A 96 -18.56 11.41 23.61
N ALA A 97 -19.52 10.48 23.53
CA ALA A 97 -20.90 10.73 23.89
C ALA A 97 -21.08 11.04 25.39
N LYS A 98 -20.17 10.56 26.25
CA LYS A 98 -20.25 10.84 27.70
C LYS A 98 -19.76 12.25 28.02
N LYS A 99 -18.66 12.67 27.39
CA LYS A 99 -18.08 14.00 27.60
C LYS A 99 -18.73 15.08 26.74
N LYS A 100 -19.47 14.67 25.70
CA LYS A 100 -20.05 15.56 24.68
C LYS A 100 -18.97 16.43 24.04
N THR A 101 -17.86 15.79 23.70
CA THR A 101 -16.73 16.46 23.09
C THR A 101 -16.22 15.64 21.91
N PRO A 102 -15.68 16.30 20.89
CA PRO A 102 -14.97 15.63 19.83
C PRO A 102 -13.77 14.84 20.37
N LYS A 103 -13.28 13.86 19.59
CA LYS A 103 -11.96 13.29 19.83
C LYS A 103 -10.91 14.40 19.74
N LYS A 104 -9.93 14.38 20.65
CA LYS A 104 -8.78 15.29 20.56
C LYS A 104 -8.00 14.98 19.30
N SER A 105 -7.68 16.01 18.52
CA SER A 105 -6.76 15.84 17.40
C SER A 105 -5.36 15.48 17.90
N TYR A 106 -4.67 14.59 17.19
CA TYR A 106 -3.29 14.21 17.53
C TYR A 106 -2.27 15.30 17.17
N ASP A 107 -2.61 16.17 16.22
CA ASP A 107 -1.74 17.22 15.68
C ASP A 107 -1.97 18.60 16.34
N GLY A 108 -2.82 18.67 17.38
CA GLY A 108 -3.18 19.92 18.05
C GLY A 108 -4.14 20.83 17.27
N GLN A 109 -4.60 20.42 16.08
CA GLN A 109 -5.64 21.15 15.35
C GLN A 109 -7.01 21.03 16.02
N GLU A 110 -7.86 22.00 15.76
CA GLU A 110 -9.23 21.98 16.24
C GLU A 110 -10.03 20.90 15.51
N TYR A 111 -10.56 19.95 16.27
CA TYR A 111 -11.36 18.84 15.75
C TYR A 111 -12.84 19.12 16.06
N THR A 112 -13.55 19.78 15.15
CA THR A 112 -15.00 20.04 15.25
C THR A 112 -15.72 19.51 14.02
N LEU A 113 -17.05 19.43 14.07
CA LEU A 113 -17.86 19.10 12.90
C LEU A 113 -17.56 20.04 11.73
N ALA A 114 -17.47 21.35 11.99
CA ALA A 114 -17.15 22.33 10.97
C ALA A 114 -15.77 22.10 10.35
N THR A 115 -14.72 21.84 11.15
CA THR A 115 -13.37 21.62 10.60
C THR A 115 -13.27 20.32 9.82
N GLN A 116 -13.94 19.25 10.25
CA GLN A 116 -13.98 17.99 9.49
C GLN A 116 -14.76 18.16 8.18
N TYR A 117 -15.88 18.86 8.20
CA TYR A 117 -16.65 19.16 7.00
C TYR A 117 -15.85 20.00 6.00
N GLN A 118 -15.15 21.05 6.44
CA GLN A 118 -14.31 21.86 5.54
C GLN A 118 -13.20 21.03 4.90
N LYS A 119 -12.53 20.15 5.67
CA LYS A 119 -11.52 19.23 5.12
C LYS A 119 -12.10 18.30 4.05
N ALA A 120 -13.30 17.76 4.28
CA ALA A 120 -13.99 16.90 3.31
C ALA A 120 -14.43 17.68 2.07
N LEU A 121 -14.92 18.91 2.24
CA LEU A 121 -15.31 19.78 1.13
C LEU A 121 -14.10 20.16 0.26
N GLU A 122 -12.95 20.44 0.85
CA GLU A 122 -11.69 20.69 0.14
C GLU A 122 -11.19 19.44 -0.59
N ALA A 123 -11.25 18.27 0.05
CA ALA A 123 -10.92 17.00 -0.59
C ALA A 123 -11.83 16.71 -1.79
N TYR A 124 -13.13 16.94 -1.65
CA TYR A 124 -14.11 16.80 -2.72
C TYR A 124 -13.83 17.76 -3.89
N ARG A 125 -13.60 19.04 -3.61
CA ARG A 125 -13.25 20.04 -4.63
C ARG A 125 -11.98 19.65 -5.39
N ARG A 126 -10.92 19.26 -4.67
CA ARG A 126 -9.68 18.76 -5.29
C ARG A 126 -9.92 17.55 -6.18
N ARG A 127 -10.79 16.63 -5.77
CA ARG A 127 -11.15 15.45 -6.58
C ARG A 127 -11.89 15.87 -7.86
N LYS A 128 -12.79 16.84 -7.82
CA LYS A 128 -13.48 17.39 -9.01
C LYS A 128 -12.52 18.14 -9.93
N ASP A 129 -11.62 18.95 -9.38
CA ASP A 129 -10.59 19.64 -10.15
C ASP A 129 -9.67 18.64 -10.85
N LEU A 130 -9.23 17.60 -10.12
CA LEU A 130 -8.45 16.51 -10.68
C LEU A 130 -9.22 15.80 -11.81
N GLN A 131 -10.50 15.46 -11.59
CA GLN A 131 -11.30 14.78 -12.61
C GLN A 131 -11.44 15.63 -13.88
N THR A 132 -11.57 16.95 -13.71
CA THR A 132 -11.68 17.90 -14.81
C THR A 132 -10.41 17.96 -15.65
N VAL A 133 -9.22 17.97 -15.01
CA VAL A 133 -7.95 18.04 -15.75
C VAL A 133 -7.53 16.71 -16.39
N LEU A 134 -7.87 15.57 -15.76
CA LEU A 134 -7.55 14.25 -16.28
C LEU A 134 -8.46 13.83 -17.43
N GLY A 135 -9.70 14.33 -17.47
CA GLY A 135 -10.68 13.99 -18.50
C GLY A 135 -11.52 12.76 -18.14
N PRO A 136 -12.53 12.42 -18.96
CA PRO A 136 -13.53 11.40 -18.64
C PRO A 136 -12.99 9.95 -18.73
N ASP A 137 -11.89 9.72 -19.45
CA ASP A 137 -11.34 8.39 -19.69
C ASP A 137 -10.46 7.86 -18.53
N VAL A 138 -10.16 8.73 -17.56
CA VAL A 138 -9.39 8.39 -16.36
C VAL A 138 -10.31 8.44 -15.15
N LYS A 139 -10.53 7.29 -14.52
CA LYS A 139 -11.28 7.22 -13.28
C LYS A 139 -10.31 7.45 -12.12
N ILE A 140 -10.65 8.40 -11.26
CA ILE A 140 -9.93 8.57 -10.00
C ILE A 140 -10.40 7.47 -9.05
N GLY A 141 -9.48 6.65 -8.57
CA GLY A 141 -9.72 5.62 -7.57
C GLY A 141 -9.65 6.19 -6.14
N GLU A 142 -9.11 5.39 -5.24
CA GLU A 142 -8.82 5.81 -3.86
C GLU A 142 -7.69 6.85 -3.81
N ILE A 143 -7.86 7.86 -2.95
CA ILE A 143 -6.83 8.84 -2.61
C ILE A 143 -6.55 8.68 -1.11
N THR A 144 -5.38 8.19 -0.77
CA THR A 144 -4.91 8.00 0.60
C THR A 144 -3.81 8.99 0.94
N TYR A 145 -3.34 8.95 2.19
CA TYR A 145 -2.17 9.72 2.61
C TYR A 145 -0.91 9.42 1.77
N TRP A 146 -0.79 8.19 1.23
CA TRP A 146 0.41 7.72 0.51
C TRP A 146 0.24 7.61 -1.00
N THR A 147 -0.99 7.49 -1.51
CA THR A 147 -1.22 7.12 -2.91
C THR A 147 -2.45 7.79 -3.50
N ILE A 148 -2.36 8.25 -4.76
CA ILE A 148 -3.51 8.51 -5.65
C ILE A 148 -3.58 7.38 -6.67
N ASN A 149 -4.69 6.65 -6.70
CA ASN A 149 -4.95 5.65 -7.73
C ASN A 149 -5.60 6.31 -8.95
N LEU A 150 -4.98 6.18 -10.11
CA LEU A 150 -5.58 6.52 -11.41
C LEU A 150 -5.88 5.24 -12.16
N GLU A 151 -7.17 5.00 -12.42
CA GLU A 151 -7.67 3.82 -13.12
C GLU A 151 -7.91 4.17 -14.59
N LEU A 152 -7.18 3.49 -15.48
CA LEU A 152 -7.32 3.58 -16.93
C LEU A 152 -8.03 2.35 -17.47
N ASN A 153 -8.69 2.48 -18.60
CA ASN A 153 -9.30 1.34 -19.31
C ASN A 153 -8.31 0.59 -20.22
N HIS A 154 -7.03 0.97 -20.22
CA HIS A 154 -5.96 0.39 -21.04
C HIS A 154 -4.61 0.45 -20.31
N GLU A 155 -3.58 -0.22 -20.87
CA GLU A 155 -2.22 -0.14 -20.34
C GLU A 155 -1.58 1.20 -20.74
N PRO A 156 -1.17 2.03 -19.77
CA PRO A 156 -0.70 3.38 -20.09
C PRO A 156 0.69 3.34 -20.73
N MET A 157 0.93 4.25 -21.67
CA MET A 157 2.25 4.46 -22.26
C MET A 157 3.09 5.44 -21.43
N ALA A 158 4.41 5.45 -21.63
CA ALA A 158 5.33 6.32 -20.89
C ALA A 158 4.96 7.82 -20.98
N THR A 159 4.51 8.27 -22.16
CA THR A 159 4.10 9.66 -22.40
C THR A 159 2.83 10.01 -21.65
N GLU A 160 1.84 9.12 -21.63
CA GLU A 160 0.57 9.30 -20.93
C GLU A 160 0.78 9.30 -19.41
N ILE A 161 1.60 8.37 -18.89
CA ILE A 161 1.99 8.35 -17.47
C ILE A 161 2.51 9.73 -17.07
N ARG A 162 3.47 10.28 -17.82
CA ARG A 162 4.05 11.60 -17.51
C ARG A 162 3.03 12.72 -17.61
N GLU A 163 2.19 12.72 -18.63
CA GLU A 163 1.15 13.73 -18.80
C GLU A 163 0.18 13.73 -17.61
N LEU A 164 -0.33 12.56 -17.24
CA LEU A 164 -1.24 12.40 -16.09
C LEU A 164 -0.55 12.75 -14.78
N THR A 165 0.73 12.41 -14.62
CA THR A 165 1.53 12.80 -13.46
C THR A 165 1.63 14.31 -13.33
N VAL A 166 1.95 15.03 -14.42
CA VAL A 166 2.06 16.50 -14.40
C VAL A 166 0.72 17.13 -14.06
N LYS A 167 -0.37 16.70 -14.70
CA LYS A 167 -1.74 17.19 -14.41
C LYS A 167 -2.12 16.96 -12.94
N THR A 168 -1.88 15.75 -12.43
CA THR A 168 -2.19 15.40 -11.04
C THR A 168 -1.35 16.23 -10.06
N ALA A 169 -0.05 16.35 -10.32
CA ALA A 169 0.86 17.08 -9.45
C ALA A 169 0.53 18.58 -9.43
N GLN A 170 0.06 19.19 -10.53
CA GLN A 170 -0.39 20.59 -10.54
C GLN A 170 -1.54 20.85 -9.56
N ILE A 171 -2.45 19.88 -9.37
CA ILE A 171 -3.56 19.99 -8.41
C ILE A 171 -3.08 19.76 -6.97
N PHE A 172 -2.18 18.80 -6.74
CA PHE A 172 -1.80 18.37 -5.40
C PHE A 172 -0.58 19.09 -4.81
N GLN A 173 0.30 19.66 -5.63
CA GLN A 173 1.52 20.34 -5.18
C GLN A 173 1.23 21.48 -4.17
N PRO A 174 0.22 22.36 -4.38
CA PRO A 174 -0.10 23.41 -3.40
C PRO A 174 -0.51 22.86 -2.03
N HIS A 175 -0.90 21.58 -1.97
CA HIS A 175 -1.41 20.90 -0.80
C HIS A 175 -0.49 19.78 -0.31
N ILE A 176 0.76 19.72 -0.77
CA ILE A 176 1.67 18.61 -0.44
C ILE A 176 1.88 18.43 1.08
N GLY A 177 1.73 19.50 1.86
CA GLY A 177 1.80 19.47 3.33
C GLY A 177 0.65 18.71 4.01
N ASP A 178 -0.47 18.50 3.32
CA ASP A 178 -1.58 17.67 3.80
C ASP A 178 -1.27 16.16 3.66
N TYR A 179 -0.23 15.83 2.89
CA TYR A 179 0.14 14.47 2.52
C TYR A 179 1.59 14.17 2.95
N THR A 180 2.01 12.94 2.72
CA THR A 180 3.43 12.58 2.90
C THR A 180 4.29 13.10 1.75
N SER A 181 5.55 13.44 2.06
CA SER A 181 6.58 13.71 1.04
C SER A 181 6.82 12.53 0.10
N SER A 182 6.34 11.33 0.46
CA SER A 182 6.48 10.09 -0.31
C SER A 182 5.20 9.70 -1.05
N MET A 183 4.26 10.63 -1.24
CA MET A 183 3.02 10.36 -1.96
C MET A 183 3.29 9.94 -3.40
N LYS A 184 2.65 8.86 -3.87
CA LYS A 184 2.81 8.35 -5.23
C LYS A 184 1.49 8.34 -6.01
N ILE A 185 1.56 8.58 -7.30
CA ILE A 185 0.48 8.27 -8.23
C ILE A 185 0.69 6.85 -8.70
N LYS A 186 -0.33 6.01 -8.55
CA LYS A 186 -0.34 4.60 -8.96
C LYS A 186 -1.29 4.44 -10.14
N PHE A 187 -0.79 3.85 -11.22
CA PHE A 187 -1.56 3.63 -12.44
C PHE A 187 -2.11 2.20 -12.45
N ILE A 188 -3.43 2.09 -12.49
CA ILE A 188 -4.19 0.84 -12.48
C ILE A 188 -4.83 0.65 -13.84
N SER A 189 -4.82 -0.58 -14.35
CA SER A 189 -5.40 -0.95 -15.64
C SER A 189 -6.07 -2.33 -15.55
N PRO A 190 -6.87 -2.75 -16.55
CA PRO A 190 -7.55 -4.04 -16.50
C PRO A 190 -6.59 -5.24 -16.46
N GLN A 191 -5.39 -5.12 -17.04
CA GLN A 191 -4.41 -6.21 -17.01
C GLN A 191 -3.52 -6.17 -15.76
N GLU A 192 -3.50 -5.04 -15.03
CA GLU A 192 -2.71 -4.82 -13.83
C GLU A 192 -3.55 -4.14 -12.73
N PRO A 193 -4.51 -4.85 -12.13
CA PRO A 193 -5.41 -4.29 -11.11
C PRO A 193 -4.65 -3.81 -9.87
N ASN A 194 -3.48 -4.40 -9.60
CA ASN A 194 -2.59 -4.01 -8.51
C ASN A 194 -1.62 -2.88 -8.88
N GLY A 195 -1.75 -2.31 -10.08
CA GLY A 195 -1.01 -1.18 -10.64
C GLY A 195 0.47 -1.43 -10.85
N LEU A 196 0.90 -1.39 -12.10
CA LEU A 196 2.27 -1.74 -12.49
C LEU A 196 3.25 -0.57 -12.39
N PHE A 197 2.77 0.65 -12.60
CA PHE A 197 3.61 1.84 -12.66
C PHE A 197 3.25 2.83 -11.55
N ARG A 198 4.25 3.55 -11.07
CA ARG A 198 4.10 4.59 -10.05
C ARG A 198 4.96 5.80 -10.39
N THR A 199 4.52 6.98 -10.00
CA THR A 199 5.35 8.20 -10.07
C THR A 199 5.23 8.99 -8.77
N PRO A 200 6.29 9.66 -8.30
CA PRO A 200 6.21 10.48 -7.11
C PRO A 200 5.44 11.78 -7.39
N ILE A 201 4.76 12.30 -6.36
CA ILE A 201 4.34 13.71 -6.32
C ILE A 201 5.40 14.46 -5.54
N THR A 202 6.12 15.35 -6.20
CA THR A 202 7.17 16.16 -5.58
C THR A 202 6.63 17.52 -5.13
N ALA A 203 7.22 18.08 -4.07
CA ALA A 203 6.92 19.45 -3.64
C ALA A 203 7.41 20.52 -4.64
N THR A 204 8.36 20.16 -5.50
CA THR A 204 8.87 21.01 -6.58
C THR A 204 7.97 20.95 -7.81
N THR A 205 8.06 21.98 -8.67
CA THR A 205 7.34 22.03 -9.94
C THR A 205 7.51 20.71 -10.71
N PRO A 206 6.42 20.10 -11.21
CA PRO A 206 6.50 18.85 -11.93
C PRO A 206 7.42 19.00 -13.14
N LYS A 207 8.50 18.22 -13.18
CA LYS A 207 9.33 18.15 -14.38
C LYS A 207 8.57 17.41 -15.49
N LYS A 208 8.87 17.69 -16.76
CA LYS A 208 8.25 16.96 -17.88
C LYS A 208 8.75 15.51 -17.98
N ASP A 209 9.95 15.26 -17.52
CA ASP A 209 10.67 13.99 -17.54
C ASP A 209 10.56 13.25 -16.19
N VAL A 210 9.36 13.20 -15.61
CA VAL A 210 9.16 12.45 -14.36
C VAL A 210 9.60 11.00 -14.56
N TYR A 211 10.40 10.51 -13.62
CA TYR A 211 10.82 9.12 -13.57
C TYR A 211 9.63 8.21 -13.23
N ILE A 212 9.46 7.16 -14.02
CA ILE A 212 8.42 6.15 -13.87
C ILE A 212 9.00 4.97 -13.08
N ASP A 213 8.50 4.80 -11.85
CA ASP A 213 8.84 3.71 -10.96
C ASP A 213 8.02 2.46 -11.31
N PHE A 214 8.64 1.29 -11.11
CA PHE A 214 8.05 0.00 -11.41
C PHE A 214 7.59 -0.68 -10.12
N ASN A 215 6.35 -1.14 -10.08
CA ASN A 215 5.83 -1.90 -8.96
C ASN A 215 6.14 -3.40 -9.14
N GLY A 216 7.36 -3.81 -8.79
CA GLY A 216 7.77 -5.22 -8.83
C GLY A 216 6.94 -6.16 -7.93
N HIS A 217 6.14 -5.61 -7.01
CA HIS A 217 5.26 -6.35 -6.12
C HIS A 217 3.83 -6.51 -6.66
N ALA A 218 3.50 -6.02 -7.85
CA ALA A 218 2.18 -6.25 -8.45
C ALA A 218 1.94 -7.78 -8.56
N SER A 219 0.93 -8.26 -7.83
CA SER A 219 0.46 -9.65 -7.88
C SER A 219 -0.75 -9.76 -8.81
N ASP A 220 -1.03 -10.96 -9.31
CA ASP A 220 -2.32 -11.30 -9.93
C ASP A 220 -2.69 -10.58 -11.25
N GLY A 221 -1.69 -10.04 -11.95
CA GLY A 221 -1.85 -9.36 -13.25
C GLY A 221 -0.96 -9.90 -14.36
N ARG A 222 -0.76 -9.08 -15.40
CA ARG A 222 0.13 -9.37 -16.54
C ARG A 222 1.58 -9.66 -16.07
N LEU A 223 2.10 -8.95 -15.09
CA LEU A 223 3.45 -9.12 -14.54
C LEU A 223 3.65 -10.52 -13.98
N ALA A 224 2.66 -11.06 -13.26
CA ALA A 224 2.75 -12.41 -12.71
C ALA A 224 2.94 -13.46 -13.82
N LYS A 225 2.18 -13.32 -14.92
CA LYS A 225 2.28 -14.21 -16.09
C LYS A 225 3.60 -14.04 -16.82
N VAL A 226 4.04 -12.80 -17.06
CA VAL A 226 5.33 -12.51 -17.71
C VAL A 226 6.48 -13.11 -16.88
N ARG A 227 6.44 -12.92 -15.56
CA ARG A 227 7.44 -13.45 -14.63
C ARG A 227 7.50 -14.97 -14.65
N GLU A 228 6.34 -15.63 -14.62
CA GLU A 228 6.27 -17.10 -14.70
C GLU A 228 6.90 -17.63 -16.01
N GLN A 229 6.53 -17.03 -17.15
CA GLN A 229 7.08 -17.42 -18.44
C GLN A 229 8.59 -17.14 -18.55
N ALA A 230 9.04 -16.01 -18.01
CA ALA A 230 10.46 -15.69 -17.94
C ALA A 230 11.22 -16.72 -17.09
N LEU A 231 10.70 -17.07 -15.90
CA LEU A 231 11.32 -18.06 -15.02
C LEU A 231 11.46 -19.43 -15.67
N ILE A 232 10.50 -19.88 -16.48
CA ILE A 232 10.61 -21.14 -17.23
C ILE A 232 11.82 -21.10 -18.18
N GLN A 233 11.97 -20.00 -18.94
CA GLN A 233 13.06 -19.85 -19.90
C GLN A 233 14.42 -19.72 -19.20
N LEU A 234 14.48 -18.90 -18.14
CA LEU A 234 15.71 -18.64 -17.39
C LEU A 234 16.18 -19.89 -16.64
N LYS A 235 15.27 -20.65 -16.01
CA LYS A 235 15.62 -21.90 -15.32
C LYS A 235 16.20 -22.94 -16.28
N LYS A 236 15.63 -23.08 -17.48
CA LYS A 236 16.16 -23.98 -18.52
C LYS A 236 17.58 -23.60 -18.94
N LYS A 237 17.85 -22.30 -19.08
CA LYS A 237 19.19 -21.81 -19.41
C LYS A 237 20.17 -22.07 -18.26
N LEU A 238 19.82 -21.64 -17.05
CA LEU A 238 20.67 -21.80 -15.87
C LEU A 238 21.00 -23.26 -15.60
N SER A 239 20.04 -24.18 -15.70
CA SER A 239 20.28 -25.61 -15.43
C SER A 239 21.19 -26.30 -16.44
N THR A 240 21.45 -25.68 -17.60
CA THR A 240 22.42 -26.19 -18.57
C THR A 240 23.86 -25.96 -18.10
N GLU A 241 24.11 -24.87 -17.39
CA GLU A 241 25.44 -24.45 -16.93
C GLU A 241 25.66 -24.75 -15.43
N HIS A 242 24.59 -24.64 -14.64
CA HIS A 242 24.57 -24.75 -13.18
C HIS A 242 23.35 -25.59 -12.72
N PRO A 243 23.39 -26.92 -12.87
CA PRO A 243 22.23 -27.80 -12.65
C PRO A 243 21.73 -27.87 -11.21
N ASP A 244 22.57 -27.50 -10.23
CA ASP A 244 22.27 -27.50 -8.80
C ASP A 244 21.81 -26.15 -8.26
N TYR A 245 21.68 -25.13 -9.12
CA TYR A 245 21.22 -23.80 -8.74
C TYR A 245 19.71 -23.65 -8.98
N ASN A 246 19.09 -22.77 -8.20
CA ASN A 246 17.69 -22.42 -8.31
C ASN A 246 17.53 -20.91 -8.48
N ILE A 247 16.54 -20.48 -9.26
CA ILE A 247 16.17 -19.07 -9.41
C ILE A 247 15.02 -18.77 -8.47
N GLU A 248 15.19 -17.78 -7.60
CA GLU A 248 14.14 -17.28 -6.73
C GLU A 248 13.02 -16.64 -7.56
N PRO A 249 11.75 -16.91 -7.25
CA PRO A 249 10.63 -16.47 -8.10
C PRO A 249 10.33 -14.97 -7.98
N TYR A 250 10.98 -14.27 -7.05
CA TYR A 250 10.74 -12.87 -6.77
C TYR A 250 11.60 -11.98 -7.66
N LEU A 251 10.96 -11.02 -8.34
CA LEU A 251 11.66 -9.96 -9.04
C LEU A 251 12.24 -8.99 -7.99
N ARG A 252 13.53 -9.12 -7.72
CA ARG A 252 14.25 -8.35 -6.68
C ARG A 252 14.76 -7.03 -7.22
N TYR A 253 15.35 -7.06 -8.41
CA TYR A 253 16.02 -5.93 -9.03
C TYR A 253 15.35 -5.63 -10.36
N HIS A 254 15.15 -4.36 -10.67
CA HIS A 254 14.53 -3.96 -11.91
C HIS A 254 14.95 -2.55 -12.34
N TRP A 255 15.04 -2.37 -13.66
CA TRP A 255 15.33 -1.09 -14.28
C TRP A 255 14.38 -0.92 -15.44
N LEU A 256 13.52 0.10 -15.36
CA LEU A 256 12.44 0.31 -16.31
C LEU A 256 12.90 1.25 -17.42
N ASN A 257 12.67 0.87 -18.67
CA ASN A 257 12.94 1.76 -19.80
C ASN A 257 11.98 2.96 -19.76
N GLN A 258 12.54 4.14 -19.53
CA GLN A 258 11.78 5.39 -19.37
C GLN A 258 11.10 5.85 -20.67
N ASN A 259 11.54 5.39 -21.84
CA ASN A 259 10.90 5.70 -23.12
C ASN A 259 9.86 4.64 -23.53
N ASN A 260 10.01 3.41 -23.05
CA ASN A 260 9.10 2.30 -23.35
C ASN A 260 8.89 1.44 -22.09
N VAL A 261 7.87 1.78 -21.31
CA VAL A 261 7.56 1.12 -20.04
C VAL A 261 7.17 -0.36 -20.16
N ASN A 262 7.04 -0.91 -21.38
CA ASN A 262 6.91 -2.35 -21.58
C ASN A 262 8.25 -3.09 -21.57
N LYS A 263 9.38 -2.40 -21.47
CA LYS A 263 10.72 -3.00 -21.45
C LYS A 263 11.40 -2.73 -20.12
N LEU A 264 11.95 -3.76 -19.51
CA LEU A 264 12.78 -3.63 -18.31
C LEU A 264 13.94 -4.60 -18.32
N TYR A 265 15.05 -4.19 -17.69
CA TYR A 265 15.98 -5.17 -17.13
C TYR A 265 15.43 -5.67 -15.80
N ALA A 266 15.58 -6.96 -15.55
CA ALA A 266 15.10 -7.65 -14.37
C ALA A 266 16.21 -8.55 -13.82
N GLY A 267 16.43 -8.51 -12.52
CA GLY A 267 17.36 -9.37 -11.80
C GLY A 267 16.63 -10.29 -10.84
N PHE A 268 16.89 -11.58 -10.97
CA PHE A 268 16.43 -12.62 -10.06
C PHE A 268 17.61 -13.17 -9.26
N GLU A 269 17.44 -13.34 -7.96
CA GLU A 269 18.46 -14.00 -7.13
C GLU A 269 18.57 -15.48 -7.52
N VAL A 270 19.80 -15.97 -7.63
CA VAL A 270 20.10 -17.38 -7.86
C VAL A 270 20.73 -17.95 -6.60
N SER A 271 20.14 -19.01 -6.08
CA SER A 271 20.55 -19.66 -4.85
C SER A 271 20.93 -21.13 -5.07
N ARG A 272 21.79 -21.65 -4.20
CA ARG A 272 22.02 -23.09 -4.06
C ARG A 272 21.25 -23.59 -2.82
N PRO A 273 20.50 -24.71 -2.91
CA PRO A 273 19.71 -25.23 -1.79
C PRO A 273 20.53 -25.68 -0.56
N THR A 274 21.82 -25.99 -0.77
CA THR A 274 22.76 -26.44 0.25
C THR A 274 24.02 -25.59 0.22
N ILE A 275 24.45 -25.11 1.39
CA ILE A 275 25.77 -24.49 1.55
C ILE A 275 26.83 -25.58 1.42
N GLU A 276 27.94 -25.26 0.74
CA GLU A 276 29.07 -26.17 0.65
C GLU A 276 29.66 -26.48 2.04
N GLY A 277 29.56 -27.73 2.49
CA GLY A 277 30.03 -28.17 3.80
C GLY A 277 29.01 -28.09 4.94
N ASP A 278 27.74 -27.77 4.66
CA ASP A 278 26.65 -27.75 5.64
C ASP A 278 25.42 -28.52 5.13
N ASP A 279 25.23 -29.74 5.66
CA ASP A 279 24.15 -30.65 5.27
C ASP A 279 22.78 -30.28 5.91
N ARG A 280 22.68 -29.15 6.62
CA ARG A 280 21.41 -28.74 7.23
C ARG A 280 20.40 -28.32 6.15
N PRO A 281 19.21 -28.94 6.09
CA PRO A 281 18.15 -28.49 5.20
C PRO A 281 17.69 -27.08 5.61
N ALA A 282 17.51 -26.21 4.61
CA ALA A 282 17.02 -24.82 4.69
C ALA A 282 18.05 -23.67 4.68
N THR A 283 19.35 -23.93 4.60
CA THR A 283 20.33 -22.84 4.39
C THR A 283 20.58 -22.63 2.90
N GLN A 284 19.96 -21.60 2.34
CA GLN A 284 20.19 -21.19 0.94
C GLN A 284 21.42 -20.30 0.84
N GLU A 285 22.30 -20.60 -0.11
CA GLU A 285 23.48 -19.79 -0.41
C GLU A 285 23.22 -18.96 -1.66
N LEU A 286 23.36 -17.63 -1.60
CA LEU A 286 23.32 -16.78 -2.79
C LEU A 286 24.53 -17.10 -3.67
N LYS A 287 24.30 -17.38 -4.95
CA LYS A 287 25.34 -17.68 -5.94
C LYS A 287 25.43 -16.67 -7.07
N GLY A 288 24.41 -15.83 -7.23
CA GLY A 288 24.48 -14.74 -8.18
C GLY A 288 23.15 -14.12 -8.51
N ILE A 289 23.14 -13.37 -9.60
CA ILE A 289 21.96 -12.72 -10.16
C ILE A 289 21.75 -13.25 -11.58
N MET A 290 20.56 -13.75 -11.87
CA MET A 290 20.12 -13.99 -13.24
C MET A 290 19.52 -12.68 -13.76
N LEU A 291 20.32 -11.94 -14.52
CA LEU A 291 19.90 -10.72 -15.20
C LEU A 291 19.21 -11.08 -16.50
N CYS A 292 18.11 -10.40 -16.83
CA CYS A 292 17.45 -10.56 -18.11
C CYS A 292 16.79 -9.27 -18.60
N HIS A 293 16.55 -9.20 -19.90
CA HIS A 293 15.77 -8.12 -20.51
C HIS A 293 14.39 -8.65 -20.89
N LEU A 294 13.37 -8.13 -20.21
CA LEU A 294 11.97 -8.53 -20.33
C LEU A 294 11.18 -7.55 -21.17
N ASP A 295 10.35 -8.11 -22.05
CA ASP A 295 9.28 -7.38 -22.73
C ASP A 295 7.93 -7.80 -22.12
N LEU A 296 7.30 -6.88 -21.38
CA LEU A 296 6.04 -7.07 -20.67
C LEU A 296 4.84 -7.22 -21.61
N ALA A 297 4.90 -6.73 -22.84
CA ALA A 297 3.80 -6.82 -23.78
C ALA A 297 3.75 -8.19 -24.44
N SER A 298 4.91 -8.71 -24.82
CA SER A 298 5.09 -10.02 -25.48
C SER A 298 5.35 -11.17 -24.50
N ALA A 299 5.60 -10.86 -23.23
CA ALA A 299 6.02 -11.81 -22.21
C ALA A 299 7.29 -12.60 -22.57
N SER A 300 8.22 -11.94 -23.26
CA SER A 300 9.44 -12.58 -23.78
C SER A 300 10.71 -12.14 -23.07
N VAL A 301 11.68 -13.06 -23.01
CA VAL A 301 13.05 -12.80 -22.58
C VAL A 301 13.90 -12.64 -23.85
N THR A 302 14.46 -11.45 -24.06
CA THR A 302 15.27 -11.16 -25.26
C THR A 302 16.78 -11.28 -25.02
N TYR A 303 17.18 -11.19 -23.75
CA TYR A 303 18.56 -11.34 -23.30
C TYR A 303 18.52 -11.92 -21.88
N SER A 304 19.52 -12.73 -21.54
CA SER A 304 19.73 -13.23 -20.19
C SER A 304 21.19 -13.57 -19.95
N GLU A 305 21.66 -13.34 -18.73
CA GLU A 305 23.03 -13.63 -18.28
C GLU A 305 23.02 -13.97 -16.80
N PHE A 306 23.81 -14.98 -16.41
CA PHE A 306 24.06 -15.28 -15.02
C PHE A 306 25.33 -14.55 -14.58
N ILE A 307 25.20 -13.70 -13.57
CA ILE A 307 26.30 -12.90 -13.02
C ILE A 307 26.63 -13.48 -11.64
N PRO A 308 27.78 -14.17 -11.48
CA PRO A 308 28.14 -14.78 -10.21
C PRO A 308 28.42 -13.70 -9.16
N CYS A 309 27.80 -13.84 -8.00
CA CYS A 309 28.02 -12.98 -6.84
C CYS A 309 27.60 -13.70 -5.56
N ASP A 310 28.17 -13.31 -4.44
CA ASP A 310 27.79 -13.77 -3.11
C ASP A 310 27.11 -12.63 -2.34
N LYS A 311 26.77 -12.89 -1.07
CA LYS A 311 26.08 -11.92 -0.24
C LYS A 311 26.95 -10.69 0.09
N ASP A 312 28.26 -10.84 0.12
CA ASP A 312 29.19 -9.79 0.54
C ASP A 312 29.48 -8.80 -0.60
N ASN A 313 29.39 -9.25 -1.86
CA ASN A 313 29.65 -8.43 -3.05
C ASN A 313 28.39 -8.06 -3.86
N ILE A 314 27.19 -8.47 -3.45
CA ILE A 314 25.95 -8.22 -4.20
C ILE A 314 25.75 -6.74 -4.57
N ASN A 315 26.05 -5.81 -3.66
CA ASN A 315 25.90 -4.37 -3.92
C ASN A 315 26.88 -3.89 -5.01
N ALA A 316 28.15 -4.29 -4.94
CA ALA A 316 29.13 -3.94 -5.95
C ALA A 316 28.76 -4.52 -7.33
N THR A 317 28.17 -5.72 -7.36
CA THR A 317 27.62 -6.31 -8.58
C THR A 317 26.45 -5.50 -9.13
N LEU A 318 25.54 -5.03 -8.28
CA LEU A 318 24.42 -4.18 -8.70
C LEU A 318 24.90 -2.82 -9.23
N ASP A 319 25.92 -2.23 -8.61
CA ASP A 319 26.55 -1.00 -9.08
C ASP A 319 27.19 -1.21 -10.46
N SER A 320 27.93 -2.30 -10.64
CA SER A 320 28.47 -2.67 -11.95
C SER A 320 27.37 -2.92 -12.99
N ILE A 321 26.21 -3.47 -12.62
CA ILE A 321 25.07 -3.60 -13.55
C ILE A 321 24.54 -2.21 -13.91
N ASN A 322 24.35 -1.32 -12.92
CA ASN A 322 23.89 0.06 -13.14
C ASN A 322 24.79 0.80 -14.13
N ASP A 323 26.12 0.65 -14.02
CA ASP A 323 27.08 1.31 -14.90
C ASP A 323 27.03 0.82 -16.36
N ASN A 324 26.51 -0.39 -16.59
CA ASN A 324 26.51 -1.04 -17.91
C ASN A 324 25.13 -1.07 -18.58
N ILE A 325 24.04 -0.75 -17.86
CA ILE A 325 22.73 -0.60 -18.49
C ILE A 325 22.58 0.78 -19.13
N PRO A 326 21.80 0.92 -20.23
CA PRO A 326 21.63 2.22 -20.87
C PRO A 326 20.97 3.24 -19.95
N GLU A 327 21.38 4.51 -20.05
CA GLU A 327 20.92 5.60 -19.17
C GLU A 327 19.39 5.74 -19.10
N ILE A 328 18.68 5.40 -20.18
CA ILE A 328 17.21 5.40 -20.24
C ILE A 328 16.54 4.39 -19.27
N TYR A 329 17.30 3.55 -18.58
CA TYR A 329 16.82 2.60 -17.58
C TYR A 329 17.18 3.01 -16.13
N ILE A 330 18.04 4.01 -15.96
CA ILE A 330 18.63 4.38 -14.67
C ILE A 330 17.81 5.49 -14.01
N LYS A 331 17.51 5.35 -12.71
CA LYS A 331 16.92 6.43 -11.89
C LYS A 331 17.90 7.58 -11.73
N GLU A 332 17.44 8.84 -11.79
CA GLU A 332 18.32 10.01 -11.58
C GLU A 332 19.11 9.91 -10.26
N GLU A 333 18.49 9.39 -9.20
CA GLU A 333 19.12 9.21 -7.87
C GLU A 333 20.26 8.18 -7.84
N ASN A 334 20.37 7.34 -8.88
CA ASN A 334 21.38 6.28 -9.00
C ASN A 334 22.45 6.60 -10.06
N LYS A 335 22.49 7.83 -10.60
CA LYS A 335 23.57 8.27 -11.49
C LYS A 335 24.75 8.71 -10.63
N HIS A 336 25.87 7.97 -10.69
CA HIS A 336 27.11 8.30 -9.98
C HIS A 336 28.04 9.19 -10.81
#